data_AF-A0A3N1I7V7-F1
#
_entry.id   AF-A0A3N1I7V7-F1
#
_cell.length_a   1.000
_cell.length_b   1.000
_cell.length_c   1.000
_cell.angle_alpha   90.00
_cell.angle_beta   90.00
_cell.angle_gamma   90.00
#
_symmetry.space_group_name_H-M   'P 1'
#
loop_
_entity.id
_entity.type
_entity.pdbx_description
1 polymer ?
#
loop_
_entity_poly.entity_id
_entity_poly.type
_entity_poly.pdbx_seq_one_letter_code
_entity_poly.pdbx_strand_id
1 'polypeptide(L)'
;MANNADGLSVTYDGLDVAATKIGNEASQLEQDLQELRRLVVSSLQYWEGQAQDTFNEKLGRWDKEANDIHQALTGIGHVVAQSGGTYMEGDKKAASYFR
;
A
#
# COMPACT_ATOMS: atom_id res chain seq x y z
N MET A 1 5.88 19.87 -34.33
CA MET A 1 5.00 18.89 -33.68
C MET A 1 5.87 18.01 -32.80
N ALA A 2 6.19 18.48 -31.60
CA ALA A 2 6.96 17.76 -30.61
C ALA A 2 6.56 18.35 -29.25
N ASN A 3 6.49 17.50 -28.21
CA ASN A 3 6.39 17.80 -26.76
C ASN A 3 5.32 16.97 -26.03
N ASN A 4 4.36 16.34 -26.72
CA ASN A 4 3.38 15.50 -26.04
C ASN A 4 3.97 14.14 -25.59
N ALA A 5 4.83 13.53 -26.41
CA ALA A 5 5.46 12.24 -26.09
C ALA A 5 6.48 12.34 -24.94
N ASP A 6 7.23 13.44 -24.89
CA ASP A 6 8.24 13.71 -23.85
C ASP A 6 7.57 13.93 -22.48
N GLY A 7 6.49 14.74 -22.45
CA GLY A 7 5.68 14.93 -21.26
C GLY A 7 5.01 13.63 -20.78
N LEU A 8 4.51 12.80 -21.70
CA LEU A 8 3.97 11.47 -21.37
C LEU A 8 5.04 10.61 -20.69
N SER A 9 6.24 10.50 -21.27
CA SER A 9 7.35 9.69 -20.73
C SER A 9 7.76 10.09 -19.32
N VAL A 10 7.94 11.39 -19.06
CA VAL A 10 8.29 11.90 -17.73
C VAL A 10 7.19 11.62 -16.70
N THR A 11 5.93 11.69 -17.13
CA THR A 11 4.79 11.39 -16.26
C THR A 11 4.73 9.88 -15.92
N TYR A 12 5.15 9.01 -16.84
CA TYR A 12 5.20 7.56 -16.63
C TYR A 12 6.30 7.13 -15.65
N ASP A 13 7.53 7.63 -15.83
CA ASP A 13 8.61 7.40 -14.87
C ASP A 13 8.21 7.87 -13.46
N GLY A 14 7.52 9.01 -13.37
CA GLY A 14 7.00 9.52 -12.10
C GLY A 14 5.97 8.58 -11.45
N LEU A 15 5.10 7.97 -12.25
CA LEU A 15 4.03 7.08 -11.75
C LEU A 15 4.58 5.72 -11.28
N ASP A 16 5.52 5.12 -12.03
CA ASP A 16 6.16 3.86 -11.66
C ASP A 16 7.00 4.00 -10.38
N VAL A 17 7.75 5.08 -10.27
CA VAL A 17 8.51 5.43 -9.05
C VAL A 17 7.57 5.64 -7.87
N ALA A 18 6.44 6.32 -8.07
CA ALA A 18 5.43 6.49 -7.03
C ALA A 18 4.81 5.14 -6.62
N ALA A 19 4.51 4.25 -7.57
CA ALA A 19 4.00 2.90 -7.31
C ALA A 19 4.94 2.11 -6.40
N THR A 20 6.22 2.09 -6.78
CA THR A 20 7.27 1.37 -6.07
C THR A 20 7.45 1.94 -4.67
N LYS A 21 7.45 3.28 -4.51
CA LYS A 21 7.52 3.92 -3.20
C LYS A 21 6.33 3.57 -2.31
N ILE A 22 5.10 3.64 -2.84
CA ILE A 22 3.90 3.29 -2.08
C ILE A 22 3.93 1.82 -1.66
N GLY A 23 4.34 0.91 -2.53
CA GLY A 23 4.48 -0.51 -2.19
C GLY A 23 5.50 -0.76 -1.07
N ASN A 24 6.63 -0.04 -1.10
CA ASN A 24 7.65 -0.12 -0.05
C ASN A 24 7.15 0.47 1.27
N GLU A 25 6.49 1.63 1.25
CA GLU A 25 5.90 2.25 2.44
C GLU A 25 4.79 1.38 3.04
N ALA A 26 3.98 0.74 2.20
CA ALA A 26 2.96 -0.22 2.64
C ALA A 26 3.56 -1.42 3.37
N SER A 27 4.64 -1.97 2.81
CA SER A 27 5.37 -3.10 3.42
C SER A 27 6.02 -2.70 4.75
N GLN A 28 6.60 -1.51 4.83
CA GLN A 28 7.17 -0.99 6.08
C GLN A 28 6.08 -0.78 7.14
N LEU A 29 4.95 -0.18 6.76
CA LEU A 29 3.86 0.05 7.69
C LEU A 29 3.27 -1.26 8.23
N GLU A 30 3.18 -2.31 7.41
CA GLU A 30 2.76 -3.63 7.89
C GLU A 30 3.72 -4.17 8.96
N GLN A 31 5.03 -4.04 8.76
CA GLN A 31 6.04 -4.46 9.74
C GLN A 31 5.90 -3.67 11.05
N ASP A 32 5.76 -2.34 10.94
CA ASP A 32 5.60 -1.45 12.10
C ASP A 32 4.33 -1.80 12.90
N LEU A 33 3.22 -2.09 12.21
CA LEU A 33 1.97 -2.52 12.84
C LEU A 33 2.14 -3.87 13.56
N GLN A 34 2.84 -4.84 12.94
CA GLN A 34 3.12 -6.11 13.60
C GLN A 34 4.00 -5.96 14.85
N GLU A 35 4.97 -5.05 14.81
CA GLU A 35 5.83 -4.75 15.95
C GLU A 35 5.05 -4.08 17.09
N LEU A 36 4.25 -3.07 16.77
CA LEU A 36 3.35 -2.41 17.74
C LEU A 36 2.40 -3.42 18.39
N ARG A 37 1.84 -4.36 17.60
CA ARG A 37 1.02 -5.45 18.13
C ARG A 37 1.74 -6.27 19.18
N ARG A 38 2.98 -6.68 18.89
CA ARG A 38 3.78 -7.48 19.81
C ARG A 38 4.05 -6.74 21.10
N LEU A 39 4.39 -5.45 21.03
CA LEU A 39 4.60 -4.62 22.21
C LEU A 39 3.32 -4.53 23.06
N VAL A 40 2.17 -4.27 22.41
CA VAL A 40 0.87 -4.22 23.07
C VAL A 40 0.52 -5.55 23.73
N VAL A 41 0.62 -6.68 23.03
CA VAL A 41 0.36 -8.02 23.59
C VAL A 41 1.36 -8.39 24.68
N SER A 42 2.61 -7.94 24.61
CA SER A 42 3.58 -8.17 25.67
C SER A 42 3.24 -7.40 26.95
N SER A 43 2.57 -6.24 26.84
CA SER A 43 2.17 -5.44 28.01
C SER A 43 0.99 -6.05 28.78
N LEU A 44 0.23 -6.95 28.14
CA LEU A 44 -0.95 -7.64 28.67
C LEU A 44 -0.64 -8.48 29.91
N GLN A 45 0.60 -8.96 30.03
CA GLN A 45 1.13 -9.71 31.17
C GLN A 45 0.94 -8.98 32.51
N TYR A 46 0.83 -7.64 32.46
CA TYR A 46 0.75 -6.78 33.64
C TYR A 46 -0.69 -6.34 33.98
N TRP A 47 -1.69 -6.71 33.17
CA TRP A 47 -3.07 -6.23 33.29
C TRP A 47 -3.97 -7.37 33.78
N GLU A 48 -4.08 -7.58 35.10
CA GLU A 48 -5.02 -8.56 35.69
C GLU A 48 -6.42 -7.97 35.98
N GLY A 49 -7.46 -8.79 35.83
CA GLY A 49 -8.84 -8.46 36.23
C GLY A 49 -9.64 -7.67 35.19
N GLN A 50 -10.47 -6.71 35.64
CA GLN A 50 -11.39 -5.94 34.79
C GLN A 50 -10.69 -5.14 33.66
N ALA A 51 -9.39 -4.88 33.80
CA ALA A 51 -8.57 -4.24 32.78
C ALA A 51 -8.36 -5.12 31.53
N GLN A 52 -8.52 -6.45 31.67
CA GLN A 52 -8.32 -7.41 30.59
C GLN A 52 -9.44 -7.35 29.54
N ASP A 53 -10.69 -7.16 29.95
CA ASP A 53 -11.82 -7.00 29.01
C ASP A 53 -11.67 -5.72 28.18
N THR A 54 -11.34 -4.60 28.84
CA THR A 54 -11.10 -3.32 28.15
C THR A 54 -9.91 -3.43 27.20
N PHE A 55 -8.85 -4.14 27.61
CA PHE A 55 -7.70 -4.38 26.76
C PHE A 55 -8.09 -5.17 25.50
N ASN A 56 -8.81 -6.29 25.64
CA ASN A 56 -9.25 -7.10 24.51
C ASN A 56 -10.09 -6.29 23.51
N GLU A 57 -10.96 -5.43 24.02
CA GLU A 57 -11.78 -4.54 23.19
C GLU A 57 -10.94 -3.52 22.41
N LYS A 58 -9.93 -2.93 23.06
CA LYS A 58 -8.98 -2.00 22.42
C LYS A 58 -8.08 -2.71 21.42
N LEU A 59 -7.60 -3.91 21.74
CA LEU A 59 -6.80 -4.72 20.82
C LEU A 59 -7.60 -5.09 19.57
N GLY A 60 -8.87 -5.48 19.72
CA GLY A 60 -9.75 -5.77 18.58
C GLY A 60 -9.97 -4.57 17.67
N ARG A 61 -10.13 -3.36 18.25
CA ARG A 61 -10.22 -2.11 17.47
C ARG A 61 -8.91 -1.82 16.73
N TRP A 62 -7.78 -1.99 17.42
CA TRP A 62 -6.46 -1.80 16.82
C TRP A 62 -6.22 -2.76 15.65
N ASP A 63 -6.54 -4.06 15.81
CA ASP A 63 -6.40 -5.07 14.75
C ASP A 63 -7.28 -4.70 13.53
N LYS A 64 -8.47 -4.16 13.76
CA LYS A 64 -9.36 -3.67 12.69
C LYS A 64 -8.76 -2.48 11.95
N GLU A 65 -8.32 -1.45 12.67
CA GLU A 65 -7.76 -0.23 12.08
C GLU A 65 -6.47 -0.54 11.30
N ALA A 66 -5.61 -1.42 11.83
CA ALA A 66 -4.41 -1.90 11.15
C ALA A 66 -4.74 -2.61 9.82
N ASN A 67 -5.78 -3.46 9.81
CA ASN A 67 -6.22 -4.16 8.60
C ASN A 67 -6.78 -3.19 7.56
N ASP A 68 -7.62 -2.24 7.98
CA ASP A 68 -8.23 -1.24 7.09
C ASP A 68 -7.12 -0.39 6.40
N ILE A 69 -6.07 -0.02 7.14
CA ILE A 69 -4.89 0.68 6.59
C ILE A 69 -4.14 -0.19 5.56
N HIS A 70 -3.86 -1.45 5.90
CA HIS A 70 -3.18 -2.38 4.98
C HIS A 70 -3.99 -2.58 3.68
N GLN A 71 -5.30 -2.73 3.78
CA GLN A 71 -6.19 -2.86 2.62
C GLN A 71 -6.17 -1.61 1.74
N ALA A 72 -6.21 -0.42 2.34
CA ALA A 72 -6.15 0.83 1.59
C ALA A 72 -4.82 0.95 0.81
N LEU A 73 -3.69 0.65 1.45
CA LEU A 73 -2.38 0.72 0.82
C LEU A 73 -2.19 -0.31 -0.28
N THR A 74 -2.63 -1.54 -0.06
CA THR A 74 -2.66 -2.59 -1.09
C THR A 74 -3.54 -2.17 -2.27
N GLY A 75 -4.70 -1.57 -2.00
CA GLY A 75 -5.59 -1.04 -3.03
C GLY A 75 -4.94 0.06 -3.87
N ILE A 76 -4.24 1.00 -3.24
CA ILE A 76 -3.48 2.04 -3.95
C ILE A 76 -2.38 1.39 -4.81
N GLY A 77 -1.60 0.46 -4.24
CA GLY A 77 -0.56 -0.27 -4.98
C GLY A 77 -1.12 -0.97 -6.23
N HIS A 78 -2.28 -1.62 -6.11
CA HIS A 78 -2.94 -2.29 -7.23
C HIS A 78 -3.41 -1.30 -8.31
N VAL A 79 -4.02 -0.17 -7.93
CA VAL A 79 -4.45 0.85 -8.89
C VAL A 79 -3.27 1.43 -9.66
N VAL A 80 -2.16 1.71 -8.98
CA VAL A 80 -0.98 2.26 -9.64
C VAL A 80 -0.32 1.21 -10.56
N ALA A 81 -0.20 -0.05 -10.10
CA ALA A 81 0.34 -1.15 -10.92
C ALA A 81 -0.51 -1.44 -12.17
N GLN A 82 -1.84 -1.44 -12.03
CA GLN A 82 -2.75 -1.60 -13.17
C GLN A 82 -2.61 -0.46 -14.17
N SER A 83 -2.46 0.77 -13.69
CA SER A 83 -2.25 1.95 -14.55
C SER A 83 -0.95 1.84 -15.36
N GLY A 84 0.12 1.27 -14.80
CA GLY A 84 1.35 0.97 -15.52
C GLY A 84 1.24 -0.22 -16.50
N GLY A 85 0.64 -1.33 -16.06
CA GLY A 85 0.57 -2.58 -16.83
C GLY A 85 -0.40 -2.54 -18.01
N THR A 86 -1.60 -2.01 -17.83
CA THR A 86 -2.62 -1.92 -18.91
C THR A 86 -2.16 -1.02 -20.06
N TYR A 87 -1.29 -0.04 -19.78
CA TYR A 87 -0.78 0.88 -20.80
C TYR A 87 0.44 0.35 -21.57
N MET A 88 1.32 -0.46 -20.96
CA MET A 88 2.40 -1.13 -21.71
C MET A 88 1.86 -2.12 -22.76
N GLU A 89 0.74 -2.79 -22.45
CA GLU A 89 0.00 -3.58 -23.43
C GLU A 89 -0.63 -2.71 -24.52
N GLY A 90 -1.24 -1.58 -24.13
CA GLY A 90 -1.83 -0.61 -25.04
C GLY A 90 -0.81 -0.03 -26.04
N ASP A 91 0.38 0.32 -25.57
CA ASP A 91 1.45 0.91 -26.38
C ASP A 91 2.11 -0.12 -27.30
N LYS A 92 2.35 -1.35 -26.83
CA LYS A 92 2.76 -2.47 -27.72
C LYS A 92 1.73 -2.71 -28.82
N LYS A 93 0.44 -2.63 -28.50
CA LYS A 93 -0.64 -2.79 -29.47
C LYS A 93 -0.66 -1.62 -30.45
N ALA A 94 -0.59 -0.38 -29.98
CA ALA A 94 -0.51 0.82 -30.81
C ALA A 94 0.71 0.81 -31.74
N ALA A 95 1.90 0.49 -31.22
CA ALA A 95 3.14 0.36 -31.98
C ALA A 95 3.05 -0.75 -33.05
N SER A 96 2.29 -1.83 -32.79
CA SER A 96 2.03 -2.86 -33.79
C SER A 96 1.13 -2.41 -34.95
N TYR A 97 0.32 -1.35 -34.76
CA TYR A 97 -0.53 -0.77 -35.80
C TYR A 97 0.17 0.26 -36.70
N PHE A 98 1.35 0.77 -36.30
CA PHE A 98 2.13 1.76 -37.06
C PHE A 98 3.26 1.16 -37.90
N ARG A 99 3.11 -0.11 -38.32
CA ARG A 99 4.10 -0.81 -39.16
C ARG A 99 3.72 -0.82 -40.63
#